data_AF-D5IBN6-F1
#
_entry.id   AF-D5IBN6-F1
#
_cell.length_a   1.000
_cell.length_b   1.000
_cell.length_c   1.000
_cell.angle_alpha   90.00
_cell.angle_beta   90.00
_cell.angle_gamma   90.00
#
_symmetry.space_group_name_H-M   'P 1'
#
loop_
_entity.id
_entity.type
_entity.pdbx_description
1 polymer ?
#
loop_
_entity_poly.entity_id
_entity_poly.type
_entity_poly.pdbx_seq_one_letter_code
_entity_poly.pdbx_strand_id
1 'polypeptide(L)'
;FSFARSMAKKPTFLRLRGSFEYEIQSWKYSIPLFFTTQGFETFRNREISTGAGAIREQLADLDLRIITDNSLVEWKELRDEESAGNEWEDKKIRRRKDFLVKRIELAKHFIRTNIDPERMVLCLLPVLPPELRPIIQIDGGKLMSSDINELYRRVIYRNNTLTDLLATSRSTPGELVMCQEKLVQEAVDTLFDNGIRGQPMRDGHNKVYKSFSDVIEGKEGRFRETLLGKRVDYSGRSVIVVGPLLSLHQCGLPREIAIELFQTFVIRGLIRQDIASNTGIAKSKIREKEPIVWEILQEVMQGHPVLLNRAPTLHRLGIQAFQPILVEGRAICLHPLVCKGFNADFDGDQMAVHVPLSLEAQAEARLLMFSHMNLLSPAIGDPVSVPTQDMLIGLYVLTIGNPRGIYRNRYNQSNSNCRNYKKKTVDNNDLKYKKEPYFSS
;
A
#
# COMPACT_ATOMS: atom_id res chain seq x y z
N PHE A 1 18.36 -31.80 4.64
CA PHE A 1 19.82 -31.55 4.66
C PHE A 1 20.42 -32.27 5.85
N SER A 2 21.52 -32.98 5.63
CA SER A 2 22.33 -33.63 6.67
C SER A 2 23.61 -32.82 6.87
N PHE A 3 23.86 -32.40 8.10
CA PHE A 3 25.03 -31.62 8.46
C PHE A 3 25.91 -32.43 9.41
N ALA A 4 27.22 -32.31 9.24
CA ALA A 4 28.14 -32.76 10.28
C ALA A 4 27.91 -31.89 11.54
N ARG A 5 27.79 -32.54 12.69
CA ARG A 5 27.55 -31.87 13.97
C ARG A 5 28.74 -31.00 14.37
N SER A 6 28.47 -29.89 15.05
CA SER A 6 29.50 -28.89 15.39
C SER A 6 30.57 -29.41 16.37
N MET A 7 31.76 -28.81 16.28
CA MET A 7 33.02 -29.30 16.85
C MET A 7 33.20 -29.09 18.35
N ALA A 8 32.37 -28.26 18.98
CA ALA A 8 32.67 -27.75 20.32
C ALA A 8 32.39 -28.76 21.46
N LYS A 9 31.54 -29.79 21.23
CA LYS A 9 31.04 -30.63 22.34
C LYS A 9 31.55 -32.08 22.38
N LYS A 10 31.97 -32.70 21.26
CA LYS A 10 32.59 -34.05 21.23
C LYS A 10 33.48 -34.26 19.99
N PRO A 11 34.61 -35.00 20.07
CA PRO A 11 35.38 -35.39 18.89
C PRO A 11 34.56 -36.30 17.96
N THR A 12 34.62 -36.02 16.65
CA THR A 12 33.99 -36.78 15.56
C THR A 12 35.05 -37.51 14.73
N PHE A 13 34.76 -38.74 14.32
CA PHE A 13 35.69 -39.64 13.61
C PHE A 13 36.02 -39.14 12.19
N LEU A 14 35.06 -38.46 11.54
CA LEU A 14 35.23 -37.89 10.20
C LEU A 14 36.40 -36.88 10.09
N ARG A 15 36.87 -36.32 11.21
CA ARG A 15 38.01 -35.38 11.26
C ARG A 15 39.34 -36.01 11.68
N LEU A 16 39.36 -37.24 12.21
CA LEU A 16 40.59 -37.95 12.57
C LEU A 16 41.42 -38.38 11.35
N ARG A 17 40.95 -38.14 10.12
CA ARG A 17 41.62 -38.51 8.87
C ARG A 17 43.05 -37.96 8.69
N GLY A 18 43.50 -37.02 9.52
CA GLY A 18 44.86 -36.45 9.50
C GLY A 18 45.71 -36.73 10.73
N SER A 19 45.21 -37.45 11.74
CA SER A 19 45.90 -37.64 13.04
C SER A 19 45.79 -39.10 13.50
N PHE A 20 46.13 -40.03 12.62
CA PHE A 20 46.36 -41.43 13.01
C PHE A 20 47.85 -41.72 12.87
N GLU A 21 48.61 -41.42 13.92
CA GLU A 21 49.87 -42.14 14.14
C GLU A 21 49.52 -43.58 14.54
N TYR A 22 50.21 -44.53 13.92
CA TYR A 22 49.84 -45.93 13.76
C TYR A 22 49.98 -46.81 15.02
N GLU A 23 49.75 -46.26 16.22
CA GLU A 23 50.05 -46.96 17.48
C GLU A 23 48.97 -46.80 18.55
N ILE A 24 47.76 -47.32 18.35
CA ILE A 24 46.88 -47.65 19.49
C ILE A 24 46.12 -48.96 19.23
N GLN A 25 46.60 -50.06 19.84
CA GLN A 25 45.98 -51.40 19.81
C GLN A 25 44.52 -51.44 20.32
N SER A 26 44.05 -50.42 21.05
CA SER A 26 42.73 -50.41 21.68
C SER A 26 41.55 -50.27 20.69
N TRP A 27 41.79 -49.83 19.45
CA TRP A 27 40.71 -49.53 18.49
C TRP A 27 40.20 -50.74 17.71
N LYS A 28 40.98 -51.84 17.67
CA LYS A 28 40.59 -53.11 17.01
C LYS A 28 39.33 -53.73 17.61
N TYR A 29 39.03 -53.45 18.89
CA TYR A 29 37.88 -53.99 19.60
C TYR A 29 36.71 -53.01 19.70
N SER A 30 36.95 -51.70 19.59
CA SER A 30 35.91 -50.67 19.74
C SER A 30 35.24 -50.26 18.42
N ILE A 31 35.98 -50.26 17.31
CA ILE A 31 35.45 -49.89 15.99
C ILE A 31 34.39 -50.89 15.47
N PRO A 32 34.56 -52.23 15.61
CA PRO A 32 33.56 -53.20 15.13
C PRO A 32 32.19 -53.07 15.80
N LEU A 33 32.13 -52.61 17.06
CA LEU A 33 30.88 -52.35 17.79
C LEU A 33 30.03 -51.26 17.10
N PHE A 34 30.66 -50.27 16.47
CA PHE A 34 29.98 -49.21 15.72
C PHE A 34 29.50 -49.64 14.32
N PHE A 35 29.96 -50.78 13.81
CA PHE A 35 29.51 -51.34 12.52
C PHE A 35 28.41 -52.40 12.68
N THR A 36 27.96 -52.69 13.90
CA THR A 36 26.66 -53.34 14.12
C THR A 36 25.53 -52.41 13.67
N THR A 37 24.40 -52.93 13.18
CA THR A 37 23.28 -52.09 12.69
C THR A 37 22.83 -51.05 13.73
N GLN A 38 22.73 -51.46 15.00
CA GLN A 38 22.36 -50.58 16.12
C GLN A 38 23.50 -49.60 16.49
N GLY A 39 24.75 -50.07 16.53
CA GLY A 39 25.91 -49.21 16.78
C GLY A 39 26.14 -48.16 15.69
N PHE A 40 25.83 -48.50 14.43
CA PHE A 40 25.96 -47.62 13.27
C PHE A 40 24.92 -46.51 13.28
N GLU A 41 23.67 -46.80 13.64
CA GLU A 41 22.65 -45.74 13.81
C GLU A 41 23.02 -44.80 14.96
N THR A 42 23.49 -45.35 16.08
CA THR A 42 23.92 -44.56 17.24
C THR A 42 25.13 -43.67 16.88
N PHE A 43 26.05 -44.17 16.07
CA PHE A 43 27.20 -43.45 15.53
C PHE A 43 26.78 -42.37 14.52
N ARG A 44 25.93 -42.72 13.55
CA ARG A 44 25.40 -41.80 12.54
C ARG A 44 24.66 -40.63 13.18
N ASN A 45 23.81 -40.90 14.17
CA ASN A 45 23.07 -39.86 14.91
C ASN A 45 23.98 -39.01 15.81
N ARG A 46 25.15 -39.53 16.21
CA ARG A 46 26.17 -38.77 16.93
C ARG A 46 26.92 -37.80 16.01
N GLU A 47 27.21 -38.20 14.77
CA GLU A 47 28.05 -37.43 13.84
C GLU A 47 27.26 -36.52 12.89
N ILE A 48 26.05 -36.93 12.52
CA ILE A 48 25.22 -36.26 11.51
C ILE A 48 23.93 -35.77 12.17
N SER A 49 23.79 -34.45 12.22
CA SER A 49 22.56 -33.78 12.64
C SER A 49 21.77 -33.35 11.40
N THR A 50 20.46 -33.59 11.39
CA THR A 50 19.57 -33.22 10.29
C THR A 50 18.59 -32.12 10.72
N GLY A 51 17.99 -31.44 9.74
CA GLY A 51 16.91 -30.49 9.99
C GLY A 51 17.35 -29.11 10.51
N ALA A 52 16.38 -28.35 11.02
CA ALA A 52 16.61 -26.98 11.48
C ALA A 52 17.45 -26.91 12.76
N GLY A 53 17.37 -27.91 13.64
CA GLY A 53 18.19 -28.00 14.85
C GLY A 53 19.69 -28.04 14.55
N ALA A 54 20.09 -28.78 13.51
CA ALA A 54 21.46 -28.82 13.02
C ALA A 54 21.96 -27.46 12.53
N ILE A 55 21.11 -26.73 11.78
CA ILE A 55 21.43 -25.39 11.28
C ILE A 55 21.60 -24.43 12.46
N ARG A 56 20.75 -24.53 13.47
CA ARG A 56 20.87 -23.71 14.69
C ARG A 56 22.17 -23.98 15.43
N GLU A 57 22.54 -25.24 15.65
CA GLU A 57 23.82 -25.61 16.28
C GLU A 57 25.00 -25.00 15.50
N GLN A 58 24.97 -25.07 14.16
CA GLN A 58 26.00 -24.43 13.35
C GLN A 58 26.00 -22.91 13.48
N LEU A 59 24.83 -22.26 13.46
CA LEU A 59 24.71 -20.81 13.57
C LEU A 59 25.15 -20.27 14.94
N ALA A 60 24.90 -21.02 16.02
CA ALA A 60 25.29 -20.66 17.37
C ALA A 60 26.82 -20.68 17.56
N ASP A 61 27.52 -21.56 16.85
CA ASP A 61 28.97 -21.71 16.94
C ASP A 61 29.74 -20.81 15.95
N LEU A 62 29.06 -19.96 15.18
CA LEU A 62 29.71 -19.04 14.23
C LEU A 62 30.33 -17.83 14.94
N ASP A 63 31.65 -17.69 14.81
CA ASP A 63 32.32 -16.42 15.09
C ASP A 63 32.28 -15.51 13.84
N LEU A 64 31.38 -14.53 13.88
CA LEU A 64 31.18 -13.56 12.79
C LEU A 64 32.43 -12.72 12.49
N ARG A 65 33.31 -12.49 13.48
CA ARG A 65 34.55 -11.72 13.29
C ARG A 65 35.55 -12.54 12.49
N ILE A 66 35.76 -13.79 12.89
CA ILE A 66 36.64 -14.72 12.16
C ILE A 66 36.15 -14.91 10.72
N ILE A 67 34.83 -15.04 10.50
CA ILE A 67 34.27 -15.16 9.14
C ILE A 67 34.53 -13.90 8.31
N THR A 68 34.40 -12.73 8.92
CA THR A 68 34.65 -11.45 8.26
C THR A 68 36.13 -11.34 7.87
N ASP A 69 37.03 -11.64 8.79
CA ASP A 69 38.48 -11.56 8.58
C ASP A 69 38.94 -12.57 7.52
N ASN A 70 38.49 -13.83 7.61
CA ASN A 70 38.79 -14.86 6.61
C ASN A 70 38.25 -14.46 5.22
N SER A 71 37.02 -13.93 5.15
CA SER A 71 36.42 -13.50 3.88
C SER A 71 37.14 -12.28 3.29
N LEU A 72 37.69 -11.40 4.13
CA LEU A 72 38.49 -10.26 3.70
C LEU A 72 39.85 -10.68 3.16
N VAL A 73 40.50 -11.67 3.78
CA VAL A 73 41.76 -12.26 3.29
C VAL A 73 41.52 -12.93 1.94
N GLU A 74 40.53 -13.81 1.85
CA GLU A 74 40.18 -14.52 0.60
C GLU A 74 39.84 -13.52 -0.52
N TRP A 75 39.14 -12.43 -0.20
CA TRP A 75 38.81 -11.41 -1.20
C TRP A 75 40.03 -10.62 -1.70
N LYS A 76 41.02 -10.39 -0.84
CA LYS A 76 42.30 -9.76 -1.22
C LYS A 76 43.13 -10.70 -2.10
N GLU A 77 43.22 -11.97 -1.76
CA GLU A 77 43.93 -12.97 -2.59
C GLU A 77 43.34 -13.04 -4.00
N LEU A 78 42.01 -13.10 -4.10
CA LEU A 78 41.33 -13.10 -5.40
C LEU A 78 41.50 -11.78 -6.16
N ARG A 79 41.83 -10.66 -5.51
CA ARG A 79 42.13 -9.38 -6.18
C ARG A 79 43.49 -9.44 -6.86
N ASP A 80 44.46 -10.09 -6.24
CA ASP A 80 45.84 -10.16 -6.70
C ASP A 80 46.03 -11.22 -7.80
N GLU A 81 45.07 -12.14 -7.96
CA GLU A 81 44.92 -12.97 -9.16
C GLU A 81 44.50 -12.11 -10.38
N GLU A 82 45.47 -11.72 -11.20
CA GLU A 82 45.22 -11.11 -12.53
C GLU A 82 44.47 -12.07 -13.46
N SER A 83 43.74 -11.50 -14.43
CA SER A 83 42.89 -12.22 -15.38
C SER A 83 43.65 -13.38 -16.04
N ALA A 84 43.37 -14.60 -15.62
CA ALA A 84 43.63 -15.77 -16.44
C ALA A 84 42.80 -15.55 -17.71
N GLY A 85 43.40 -15.46 -18.89
CA GLY A 85 42.77 -15.01 -20.14
C GLY A 85 41.60 -15.86 -20.69
N ASN A 86 40.85 -16.54 -19.81
CA ASN A 86 39.69 -17.36 -20.03
C ASN A 86 38.45 -16.72 -19.35
N GLU A 87 37.48 -16.26 -20.14
CA GLU A 87 36.26 -15.58 -19.65
C GLU A 87 35.47 -16.37 -18.60
N TRP A 88 35.52 -17.70 -18.64
CA TRP A 88 34.79 -18.55 -17.69
C TRP A 88 35.38 -18.51 -16.28
N GLU A 89 36.71 -18.44 -16.17
CA GLU A 89 37.42 -18.36 -14.90
C GLU A 89 37.24 -16.98 -14.27
N ASP A 90 37.34 -15.91 -15.07
CA ASP A 90 37.06 -14.55 -14.63
C ASP A 90 35.64 -14.38 -14.09
N LYS A 91 34.64 -15.01 -14.75
CA LYS A 91 33.25 -15.00 -14.29
C LYS A 91 33.07 -15.76 -12.98
N LYS A 92 33.81 -16.85 -12.77
CA LYS A 92 33.79 -17.63 -11.52
C LYS A 92 34.43 -16.82 -10.37
N ILE A 93 35.58 -16.18 -10.62
CA ILE A 93 36.27 -15.31 -9.66
C ILE A 93 35.36 -14.12 -9.30
N ARG A 94 34.72 -13.47 -10.27
CA ARG A 94 33.77 -12.37 -10.02
C ARG A 94 32.62 -12.81 -9.13
N ARG A 95 31.97 -13.94 -9.44
CA ARG A 95 30.89 -14.49 -8.59
C ARG A 95 31.37 -14.79 -7.17
N ARG A 96 32.60 -15.29 -7.02
CA ARG A 96 33.18 -15.56 -5.70
C ARG A 96 33.43 -14.25 -4.93
N LYS A 97 33.99 -13.23 -5.59
CA LYS A 97 34.15 -11.89 -5.02
C LYS A 97 32.82 -11.29 -4.56
N ASP A 98 31.80 -11.31 -5.41
CA ASP A 98 30.46 -10.81 -5.08
C ASP A 98 29.83 -11.55 -3.89
N PHE A 99 30.01 -12.86 -3.84
CA PHE A 99 29.56 -13.68 -2.70
C PHE A 99 30.26 -13.30 -1.39
N LEU A 100 31.59 -13.10 -1.42
CA LEU A 100 32.37 -12.68 -0.25
C LEU A 100 31.95 -11.29 0.24
N VAL A 101 31.72 -10.35 -0.67
CA VAL A 101 31.22 -9.01 -0.32
C VAL A 101 29.87 -9.10 0.39
N LYS A 102 28.91 -9.86 -0.16
CA LYS A 102 27.59 -10.07 0.47
C LYS A 102 27.70 -10.75 1.83
N ARG A 103 28.60 -11.72 1.98
CA ARG A 103 28.84 -12.41 3.26
C ARG A 103 29.39 -11.46 4.31
N ILE A 104 30.38 -10.62 3.95
CA ILE A 104 30.95 -9.60 4.83
C ILE A 104 29.89 -8.57 5.22
N GLU A 105 29.08 -8.12 4.28
CA GLU A 105 27.99 -7.17 4.52
C GLU A 105 26.98 -7.72 5.52
N LEU A 106 26.51 -8.96 5.31
CA LEU A 106 25.59 -9.65 6.21
C LEU A 106 26.19 -9.82 7.62
N ALA A 107 27.45 -10.27 7.73
CA ALA A 107 28.12 -10.41 9.02
C ALA A 107 28.26 -9.05 9.75
N LYS A 108 28.62 -7.98 9.01
CA LYS A 108 28.67 -6.62 9.55
C LYS A 108 27.31 -6.15 10.06
N HIS A 109 26.22 -6.47 9.38
CA HIS A 109 24.88 -6.12 9.85
C HIS A 109 24.56 -6.79 11.18
N PHE A 110 24.80 -8.10 11.34
CA PHE A 110 24.59 -8.81 12.61
C PHE A 110 25.45 -8.25 13.75
N ILE A 111 26.72 -7.95 13.49
CA ILE A 111 27.62 -7.34 14.49
C ILE A 111 27.11 -5.95 14.90
N ARG A 112 26.64 -5.14 13.95
CA ARG A 112 26.12 -3.79 14.21
C ARG A 112 24.81 -3.81 15.00
N THR A 113 23.91 -4.73 14.70
CA THR A 113 22.60 -4.84 15.37
C THR A 113 22.65 -5.63 16.67
N ASN A 114 23.78 -6.30 16.97
CA ASN A 114 23.96 -7.19 18.12
C ASN A 114 22.87 -8.27 18.18
N ILE A 115 22.56 -8.87 17.03
CA ILE A 115 21.57 -9.95 16.89
C ILE A 115 22.31 -11.26 16.65
N ASP A 116 21.96 -12.29 17.42
CA ASP A 116 22.54 -13.62 17.25
C ASP A 116 21.96 -14.32 16.00
N PRO A 117 22.80 -14.83 15.07
CA PRO A 117 22.34 -15.53 13.88
C PRO A 117 21.46 -16.75 14.17
N GLU A 118 21.66 -17.42 15.32
CA GLU A 118 20.86 -18.58 15.71
C GLU A 118 19.36 -18.28 15.83
N ARG A 119 18.97 -17.01 16.03
CA ARG A 119 17.56 -16.58 16.13
C ARG A 119 16.80 -16.65 14.82
N MET A 120 17.48 -16.87 13.69
CA MET A 120 16.82 -17.19 12.42
C MET A 120 16.10 -18.55 12.47
N VAL A 121 16.50 -19.45 13.37
CA VAL A 121 15.83 -20.73 13.59
C VAL A 121 14.85 -20.60 14.75
N LEU A 122 13.55 -20.63 14.43
CA LEU A 122 12.48 -20.45 15.40
C LEU A 122 12.34 -21.68 16.30
N CYS A 123 12.51 -21.49 17.60
CA CYS A 123 12.20 -22.51 18.63
C CYS A 123 10.86 -22.23 19.32
N LEU A 124 10.43 -20.97 19.33
CA LEU A 124 9.16 -20.51 19.87
C LEU A 124 8.44 -19.74 18.76
N LEU A 125 7.24 -20.21 18.41
CA LEU A 125 6.41 -19.60 17.38
C LEU A 125 5.42 -18.62 18.03
N PRO A 126 5.50 -17.31 17.75
CA PRO A 126 4.53 -16.35 18.26
C PRO A 126 3.15 -16.59 17.66
N VAL A 127 2.11 -16.49 18.50
CA VAL A 127 0.71 -16.62 18.09
C VAL A 127 0.06 -15.23 18.09
N LEU A 128 -0.61 -14.87 16.99
CA LEU A 128 -1.34 -13.60 16.94
C LEU A 128 -2.46 -13.54 17.99
N PRO A 129 -2.75 -12.34 18.54
CA PRO A 129 -3.93 -12.10 19.37
C PRO A 129 -5.22 -12.57 18.67
N PRO A 130 -6.18 -13.18 19.40
CA PRO A 130 -7.43 -13.70 18.84
C PRO A 130 -8.23 -12.67 18.04
N GLU A 131 -8.17 -11.39 18.41
CA GLU A 131 -8.88 -10.28 17.78
C GLU A 131 -8.43 -10.06 16.32
N LEU A 132 -7.17 -10.37 16.01
CA LEU A 132 -6.62 -10.28 14.65
C LEU A 132 -6.92 -11.54 13.81
N ARG A 133 -7.49 -12.58 14.40
CA ARG A 133 -7.86 -13.85 13.77
C ARG A 133 -9.26 -14.30 14.23
N PRO A 134 -10.29 -13.47 13.99
CA PRO A 134 -11.59 -13.66 14.60
C PRO A 134 -12.29 -14.93 14.09
N ILE A 135 -13.15 -15.46 14.95
CA ILE A 135 -14.14 -16.49 14.61
C ILE A 135 -15.50 -15.82 14.76
N ILE A 136 -16.20 -15.64 13.65
CA ILE A 136 -17.44 -14.88 13.57
C ILE A 136 -18.56 -15.85 13.23
N GLN A 137 -19.63 -15.80 14.01
CA GLN A 137 -20.87 -16.50 13.68
C GLN A 137 -21.67 -15.62 12.72
N ILE A 138 -21.96 -16.14 11.54
CA ILE A 138 -22.84 -15.47 10.56
C ILE A 138 -24.28 -15.91 10.82
N ASP A 139 -25.23 -15.03 10.50
CA ASP A 139 -26.67 -15.33 10.48
C ASP A 139 -26.92 -16.66 9.74
N GLY A 140 -27.59 -17.59 10.43
CA GLY A 140 -27.75 -18.98 9.97
C GLY A 140 -26.83 -20.00 10.66
N GLY A 141 -26.11 -19.61 11.71
CA GLY A 141 -25.37 -20.53 12.58
C GLY A 141 -24.03 -21.04 12.01
N LYS A 142 -23.64 -20.59 10.82
CA LYS A 142 -22.36 -20.93 10.20
C LYS A 142 -21.24 -20.14 10.88
N LEU A 143 -20.23 -20.85 11.37
CA LEU A 143 -19.01 -20.24 11.88
C LEU A 143 -18.04 -19.97 10.73
N MET A 144 -17.56 -18.73 10.62
CA MET A 144 -16.44 -18.37 9.78
C MET A 144 -15.23 -18.10 10.65
N SER A 145 -14.09 -18.67 10.26
CA SER A 145 -12.81 -18.46 10.93
C SER A 145 -11.82 -17.86 9.95
N SER A 146 -10.90 -17.05 10.46
CA SER A 146 -9.71 -16.65 9.71
C SER A 146 -8.92 -17.87 9.22
N ASP A 147 -8.41 -17.81 7.99
CA ASP A 147 -7.56 -18.84 7.36
C ASP A 147 -6.32 -19.17 8.23
N ILE A 148 -5.78 -18.16 8.93
CA ILE A 148 -4.62 -18.28 9.83
C ILE A 148 -4.88 -19.26 10.98
N ASN A 149 -6.12 -19.34 11.48
CA ASN A 149 -6.45 -20.28 12.56
C ASN A 149 -6.32 -21.74 12.13
N GLU A 150 -6.62 -22.05 10.86
CA GLU A 150 -6.46 -23.40 10.32
C GLU A 150 -4.99 -23.75 10.17
N LEU A 151 -4.17 -22.80 9.72
CA LEU A 151 -2.72 -22.95 9.63
C LEU A 151 -2.10 -23.16 11.02
N TYR A 152 -2.51 -22.40 12.04
CA TYR A 152 -2.07 -22.63 13.42
C TYR A 152 -2.51 -23.99 13.96
N ARG A 153 -3.76 -24.40 13.71
CA ARG A 153 -4.25 -25.72 14.12
C ARG A 153 -3.36 -26.84 13.58
N ARG A 154 -2.95 -26.73 12.31
CA ARG A 154 -2.05 -27.70 11.67
C ARG A 154 -0.68 -27.74 12.35
N VAL A 155 -0.07 -26.59 12.62
CA VAL A 155 1.23 -26.52 13.32
C VAL A 155 1.14 -27.19 14.69
N ILE A 156 0.12 -26.83 15.48
CA ILE A 156 -0.10 -27.39 16.82
C ILE A 156 -0.32 -28.91 16.75
N TYR A 157 -1.16 -29.37 15.82
CA TYR A 157 -1.43 -30.79 15.64
C TYR A 157 -0.15 -31.58 15.32
N ARG A 158 0.68 -31.08 14.39
CA ARG A 158 1.93 -31.74 14.01
C ARG A 158 2.95 -31.70 15.15
N ASN A 159 3.03 -30.61 15.89
CA ASN A 159 3.93 -30.48 17.03
C ASN A 159 3.55 -31.41 18.19
N ASN A 160 2.26 -31.51 18.51
CA ASN A 160 1.77 -32.43 19.54
C ASN A 160 2.00 -33.89 19.12
N THR A 161 1.72 -34.23 17.85
CA THR A 161 2.01 -35.56 17.30
C THR A 161 3.48 -35.93 17.44
N LEU A 162 4.40 -35.01 17.13
CA LEU A 162 5.83 -35.22 17.31
C LEU A 162 6.21 -35.37 18.79
N THR A 163 5.61 -34.57 19.66
CA THR A 163 5.85 -34.62 21.12
C THR A 163 5.41 -35.95 21.71
N ASP A 164 4.21 -36.43 21.36
CA ASP A 164 3.67 -37.71 21.82
C ASP A 164 4.51 -38.89 21.31
N LEU A 165 4.98 -38.80 20.05
CA LEU A 165 5.88 -39.79 19.46
C LEU A 165 7.20 -39.86 20.23
N LEU A 166 7.78 -38.71 20.60
CA LEU A 166 9.00 -38.65 21.40
C LEU A 166 8.78 -39.19 22.83
N ALA A 167 7.66 -38.84 23.48
CA ALA A 167 7.32 -39.26 24.83
C ALA A 167 7.07 -40.77 24.96
N THR A 168 6.46 -41.38 23.93
CA THR A 168 6.17 -42.82 23.88
C THR A 168 7.44 -43.65 23.58
N SER A 169 8.53 -43.01 23.14
CA SER A 169 9.63 -43.69 22.47
C SER A 169 10.87 -44.00 23.32
N ARG A 170 11.03 -45.27 23.70
CA ARG A 170 12.37 -45.89 23.84
C ARG A 170 12.78 -46.70 22.60
N SER A 171 11.89 -46.91 21.63
CA SER A 171 12.08 -47.84 20.51
C SER A 171 11.53 -47.33 19.16
N THR A 172 11.28 -46.03 19.00
CA THR A 172 10.78 -45.50 17.72
C THR A 172 11.91 -45.33 16.71
N PRO A 173 11.76 -45.84 15.47
CA PRO A 173 12.74 -45.64 14.40
C PRO A 173 13.03 -44.16 14.13
N GLY A 174 14.31 -43.79 14.03
CA GLY A 174 14.72 -42.40 13.79
C GLY A 174 14.19 -41.81 12.48
N GLU A 175 13.91 -42.65 11.48
CA GLU A 175 13.31 -42.24 10.20
C GLU A 175 11.89 -41.67 10.36
N LEU A 176 11.10 -42.24 11.27
CA LEU A 176 9.75 -41.75 11.56
C LEU A 176 9.79 -40.38 12.24
N VAL A 177 10.75 -40.17 13.14
CA VAL A 177 10.98 -38.86 13.79
C VAL A 177 11.33 -37.81 12.74
N MET A 178 12.28 -38.10 11.84
CA MET A 178 12.66 -37.17 10.77
C MET A 178 11.48 -36.85 9.82
N CYS A 179 10.61 -37.82 9.55
CA CYS A 179 9.42 -37.60 8.76
C CYS A 179 8.45 -36.62 9.46
N GLN A 180 8.21 -36.78 10.76
CA GLN A 180 7.37 -35.86 11.53
C GLN A 180 7.99 -34.46 11.65
N GLU A 181 9.31 -34.35 11.89
CA GLU A 181 10.02 -33.07 11.89
C GLU A 181 9.86 -32.32 10.55
N LYS A 182 9.94 -33.05 9.43
CA LYS A 182 9.68 -32.47 8.10
C LYS A 182 8.26 -31.93 7.98
N LEU A 183 7.26 -32.66 8.46
CA LEU A 183 5.86 -32.22 8.43
C LEU A 183 5.61 -31.00 9.32
N VAL A 184 6.30 -30.88 10.46
CA VAL A 184 6.26 -29.68 11.31
C VAL A 184 6.88 -28.50 10.56
N GLN A 185 8.04 -28.69 9.93
CA GLN A 185 8.68 -27.63 9.13
C GLN A 185 7.76 -27.19 7.98
N GLU A 186 7.14 -28.12 7.26
CA GLU A 186 6.18 -27.79 6.21
C GLU A 186 4.98 -27.02 6.74
N ALA A 187 4.44 -27.39 7.91
CA ALA A 187 3.34 -26.66 8.53
C ALA A 187 3.74 -25.22 8.91
N VAL A 188 4.94 -25.02 9.47
CA VAL A 188 5.46 -23.69 9.80
C VAL A 188 5.72 -22.87 8.54
N ASP A 189 6.28 -23.48 7.51
CA ASP A 189 6.52 -22.80 6.22
C ASP A 189 5.19 -22.36 5.59
N THR A 190 4.16 -23.21 5.59
CA THR A 190 2.82 -22.83 5.08
C THR A 190 2.14 -21.74 5.89
N LEU A 191 2.43 -21.64 7.19
CA LEU A 191 1.89 -20.57 8.04
C LEU A 191 2.49 -19.21 7.67
N PHE A 192 3.81 -19.17 7.42
CA PHE A 192 4.48 -17.94 7.03
C PHE A 192 4.21 -17.57 5.58
N ASP A 193 4.37 -18.51 4.66
CA ASP A 193 4.20 -18.29 3.22
C ASP A 193 3.71 -19.57 2.54
N ASN A 194 2.41 -19.56 2.21
CA ASN A 194 1.69 -20.66 1.59
C ASN A 194 1.96 -20.72 0.07
N GLY A 195 3.23 -20.89 -0.30
CA GLY A 195 3.66 -20.97 -1.69
C GLY A 195 5.13 -21.36 -1.88
N ILE A 196 5.98 -21.16 -0.86
CA ILE A 196 7.44 -21.37 -0.96
C ILE A 196 7.82 -22.78 -1.46
N ARG A 197 7.12 -23.82 -1.01
CA ARG A 197 7.51 -25.23 -1.26
C ARG A 197 6.71 -25.94 -2.36
N GLY A 198 6.04 -25.20 -3.23
CA GLY A 198 5.32 -25.77 -4.38
C GLY A 198 3.81 -25.61 -4.27
N GLN A 199 3.06 -26.71 -4.20
CA GLN A 199 1.60 -26.65 -4.25
C GLN A 199 1.02 -25.99 -2.99
N PRO A 200 0.28 -24.87 -3.12
CA PRO A 200 -0.27 -24.17 -1.98
C PRO A 200 -1.37 -25.00 -1.31
N MET A 201 -1.46 -24.90 0.01
CA MET A 201 -2.50 -25.56 0.79
C MET A 201 -3.86 -24.89 0.53
N ARG A 202 -4.87 -25.73 0.29
CA ARG A 202 -6.24 -25.30 -0.05
C ARG A 202 -7.25 -25.86 0.94
N ASP A 203 -8.37 -25.18 1.06
CA ASP A 203 -9.55 -25.63 1.79
C ASP A 203 -10.33 -26.72 1.01
N GLY A 204 -11.41 -27.22 1.61
CA GLY A 204 -12.31 -28.19 0.97
C GLY A 204 -13.08 -27.63 -0.24
N HIS A 205 -13.11 -26.32 -0.42
CA HIS A 205 -13.68 -25.60 -1.56
C HIS A 205 -12.61 -25.17 -2.58
N ASN A 206 -11.39 -25.72 -2.51
CA ASN A 206 -10.27 -25.43 -3.39
C ASN A 206 -9.75 -23.96 -3.32
N LYS A 207 -10.11 -23.21 -2.27
CA LYS A 207 -9.58 -21.89 -1.98
C LYS A 207 -8.24 -22.01 -1.26
N VAL A 208 -7.23 -21.27 -1.72
CA VAL A 208 -5.91 -21.21 -1.05
C VAL A 208 -6.03 -20.47 0.28
N TYR A 209 -5.48 -21.04 1.36
CA TYR A 209 -5.41 -20.35 2.65
C TYR A 209 -4.45 -19.16 2.58
N LYS A 210 -4.87 -18.00 3.07
CA LYS A 210 -3.98 -16.82 3.18
C LYS A 210 -2.97 -17.01 4.31
N SER A 211 -1.68 -16.95 3.99
CA SER A 211 -0.56 -17.00 4.93
C SER A 211 -0.21 -15.62 5.52
N PHE A 212 0.78 -15.54 6.42
CA PHE A 212 1.23 -14.26 6.95
C PHE A 212 1.80 -13.32 5.88
N SER A 213 2.60 -13.86 4.95
CA SER A 213 3.11 -13.09 3.82
C SER A 213 1.96 -12.54 2.98
N ASP A 214 0.94 -13.34 2.66
CA ASP A 214 -0.22 -12.89 1.87
C ASP A 214 -1.06 -11.81 2.55
N VAL A 215 -1.11 -11.81 3.89
CA VAL A 215 -1.82 -10.79 4.66
C VAL A 215 -1.06 -9.46 4.64
N ILE A 216 0.26 -9.49 4.49
CA ILE A 216 1.11 -8.30 4.49
C ILE A 216 1.28 -7.76 3.06
N GLU A 217 1.56 -8.65 2.10
CA GLU A 217 1.93 -8.33 0.73
C GLU A 217 0.72 -8.27 -0.22
N GLY A 218 0.94 -7.74 -1.41
CA GLY A 218 -0.09 -7.66 -2.46
C GLY A 218 -1.02 -6.45 -2.35
N LYS A 219 -1.98 -6.37 -3.29
CA LYS A 219 -2.93 -5.25 -3.39
C LYS A 219 -3.96 -5.25 -2.26
N GLU A 220 -4.42 -6.44 -1.87
CA GLU A 220 -5.27 -6.71 -0.69
C GLU A 220 -4.44 -6.91 0.58
N GLY A 221 -3.13 -6.63 0.52
CA GLY A 221 -2.24 -6.70 1.66
C GLY A 221 -2.47 -5.52 2.60
N ARG A 222 -2.14 -5.72 3.88
CA ARG A 222 -2.39 -4.75 4.95
C ARG A 222 -1.77 -3.38 4.69
N PHE A 223 -0.60 -3.32 4.07
CA PHE A 223 0.06 -2.05 3.74
C PHE A 223 -0.71 -1.25 2.69
N ARG A 224 -1.12 -1.89 1.58
CA ARG A 224 -1.72 -1.19 0.45
C ARG A 224 -3.21 -0.93 0.63
N GLU A 225 -3.92 -1.87 1.24
CA GLU A 225 -5.37 -1.77 1.41
C GLU A 225 -5.76 -0.94 2.64
N THR A 226 -4.99 -1.02 3.74
CA THR A 226 -5.40 -0.43 5.03
C THR A 226 -4.48 0.66 5.54
N LEU A 227 -3.18 0.65 5.25
CA LEU A 227 -2.26 1.67 5.78
C LEU A 227 -2.12 2.88 4.83
N LEU A 228 -1.90 2.64 3.54
CA LEU A 228 -1.74 3.70 2.55
C LEU A 228 -3.06 4.38 2.15
N GLY A 229 -4.17 3.66 2.26
CA GLY A 229 -5.51 4.17 2.02
C GLY A 229 -6.48 3.60 3.04
N LYS A 230 -7.44 4.40 3.48
CA LYS A 230 -8.50 3.98 4.40
C LYS A 230 -9.84 4.52 3.93
N ARG A 231 -10.90 3.81 4.32
CA ARG A 231 -12.24 4.41 4.29
C ARG A 231 -12.30 5.49 5.35
N VAL A 232 -12.94 6.60 5.03
CA VAL A 232 -13.00 7.78 5.87
C VAL A 232 -14.45 8.12 6.19
N ASP A 233 -14.70 8.50 7.43
CA ASP A 233 -15.97 9.09 7.85
C ASP A 233 -16.12 10.49 7.22
N TYR A 234 -17.32 11.08 7.34
CA TYR A 234 -17.63 12.40 6.76
C TYR A 234 -17.32 12.47 5.25
N SER A 235 -17.66 11.39 4.54
CA SER A 235 -17.53 11.30 3.09
C SER A 235 -18.84 10.86 2.42
N GLY A 236 -19.04 11.33 1.20
CA GLY A 236 -20.21 11.01 0.37
C GLY A 236 -19.81 10.86 -1.09
N ARG A 237 -20.68 10.29 -1.91
CA ARG A 237 -20.46 10.16 -3.36
C ARG A 237 -21.76 10.36 -4.11
N SER A 238 -21.73 11.12 -5.19
CA SER A 238 -22.87 11.25 -6.11
C SER A 238 -22.43 11.57 -7.53
N VAL A 239 -23.37 11.48 -8.46
CA VAL A 239 -23.22 11.90 -9.86
C VAL A 239 -23.02 13.41 -9.91
N ILE A 240 -22.17 13.88 -10.83
CA ILE A 240 -21.95 15.29 -11.06
C ILE A 240 -22.81 15.83 -12.21
N VAL A 241 -23.22 17.09 -12.10
CA VAL A 241 -23.94 17.85 -13.12
C VAL A 241 -23.28 19.23 -13.25
N VAL A 242 -23.34 19.82 -14.45
CA VAL A 242 -22.78 21.14 -14.72
C VAL A 242 -23.54 22.24 -13.97
N GLY A 243 -22.81 23.07 -13.23
CA GLY A 243 -23.34 24.23 -12.51
C GLY A 243 -22.81 25.55 -13.09
N PRO A 244 -23.38 26.06 -14.21
CA PRO A 244 -22.86 27.24 -14.90
C PRO A 244 -23.03 28.55 -14.11
N LEU A 245 -23.97 28.59 -13.15
CA LEU A 245 -24.24 29.75 -12.31
C LEU A 245 -23.33 29.84 -11.08
N LEU A 246 -22.54 28.79 -10.80
CA LEU A 246 -21.65 28.75 -9.65
C LEU A 246 -20.44 29.66 -9.88
N SER A 247 -19.90 30.24 -8.81
CA SER A 247 -18.57 30.84 -8.87
C SER A 247 -17.50 29.76 -8.91
N LEU A 248 -16.30 30.07 -9.41
CA LEU A 248 -15.21 29.09 -9.54
C LEU A 248 -14.88 28.37 -8.23
N HIS A 249 -14.98 29.07 -7.09
CA HIS A 249 -14.71 28.57 -5.75
C HIS A 249 -15.89 27.84 -5.09
N GLN A 250 -17.03 27.70 -5.76
CA GLN A 250 -18.26 27.15 -5.20
C GLN A 250 -18.60 25.80 -5.85
N CYS A 251 -19.26 24.94 -5.08
CA CYS A 251 -19.88 23.71 -5.59
C CYS A 251 -21.30 23.55 -5.05
N GLY A 252 -22.19 22.94 -5.82
CA GLY A 252 -23.52 22.59 -5.33
C GLY A 252 -23.51 21.23 -4.63
N LEU A 253 -23.95 21.19 -3.37
CA LEU A 253 -24.09 19.96 -2.59
C LEU A 253 -25.57 19.63 -2.37
N PRO A 254 -26.03 18.41 -2.72
CA PRO A 254 -27.39 17.96 -2.48
C PRO A 254 -27.80 18.01 -1.01
N ARG A 255 -29.06 18.39 -0.74
CA ARG A 255 -29.64 18.39 0.61
C ARG A 255 -29.48 17.06 1.36
N GLU A 256 -29.73 15.94 0.68
CA GLU A 256 -29.63 14.59 1.27
C GLU A 256 -28.19 14.23 1.69
N ILE A 257 -27.18 14.70 0.96
CA ILE A 257 -25.77 14.43 1.28
C ILE A 257 -25.30 15.40 2.35
N ALA A 258 -25.64 16.68 2.22
CA ALA A 258 -25.24 17.72 3.15
C ALA A 258 -25.73 17.43 4.58
N ILE A 259 -26.97 16.98 4.74
CA ILE A 259 -27.53 16.71 6.07
C ILE A 259 -26.83 15.57 6.80
N GLU A 260 -26.39 14.52 6.10
CA GLU A 260 -25.63 13.41 6.68
C GLU A 260 -24.18 13.81 6.98
N LEU A 261 -23.52 14.49 6.03
CA LEU A 261 -22.14 14.95 6.21
C LEU A 261 -21.99 15.96 7.36
N PHE A 262 -22.97 16.85 7.53
CA PHE A 262 -22.90 17.90 8.55
C PHE A 262 -23.79 17.60 9.77
N GLN A 263 -24.30 16.37 9.91
CA GLN A 263 -25.29 16.01 10.93
C GLN A 263 -24.87 16.44 12.34
N THR A 264 -23.61 16.19 12.72
CA THR A 264 -23.07 16.51 14.04
C THR A 264 -23.02 18.02 14.30
N PHE A 265 -22.67 18.81 13.28
CA PHE A 265 -22.65 20.27 13.35
C PHE A 265 -24.06 20.86 13.42
N VAL A 266 -25.01 20.29 12.68
CA VAL A 266 -26.42 20.68 12.72
C VAL A 266 -27.03 20.41 14.10
N ILE A 267 -26.76 19.23 14.69
CA ILE A 267 -27.20 18.91 16.06
C ILE A 267 -26.66 19.95 17.06
N ARG A 268 -25.38 20.33 16.93
CA ARG A 268 -24.79 21.37 17.78
C ARG A 268 -25.45 22.73 17.57
N GLY A 269 -25.77 23.09 16.32
CA GLY A 269 -26.48 24.33 15.97
C GLY A 269 -27.87 24.41 16.60
N LEU A 270 -28.65 23.32 16.49
CA LEU A 270 -30.00 23.21 17.06
C LEU A 270 -30.02 23.36 18.58
N ILE A 271 -29.03 22.79 19.27
CA ILE A 271 -28.91 22.91 20.73
C ILE A 271 -28.46 24.33 21.12
N ARG A 272 -27.52 24.92 20.37
CA ARG A 272 -27.00 26.28 20.66
C ARG A 272 -28.08 27.36 20.51
N GLN A 273 -29.05 27.16 19.63
CA GLN A 273 -30.17 28.08 19.41
C GLN A 273 -31.40 27.75 20.26
N ASP A 274 -31.29 26.83 21.23
CA ASP A 274 -32.37 26.37 22.12
C ASP A 274 -33.61 25.78 21.39
N ILE A 275 -33.45 25.35 20.13
CA ILE A 275 -34.51 24.70 19.32
C ILE A 275 -34.69 23.24 19.74
N ALA A 276 -33.60 22.60 20.19
CA ALA A 276 -33.61 21.23 20.71
C ALA A 276 -32.93 21.19 22.09
N SER A 277 -33.61 20.61 23.08
CA SER A 277 -33.08 20.48 24.44
C SER A 277 -32.05 19.36 24.60
N ASN A 278 -32.07 18.35 23.72
CA ASN A 278 -31.13 17.23 23.76
C ASN A 278 -30.79 16.71 22.35
N THR A 279 -29.75 15.89 22.27
CA THR A 279 -29.29 15.29 20.99
C THR A 279 -30.31 14.34 20.38
N GLY A 280 -31.17 13.70 21.19
CA GLY A 280 -32.24 12.81 20.72
C GLY A 280 -33.34 13.57 19.95
N ILE A 281 -33.83 14.66 20.52
CA ILE A 281 -34.83 15.56 19.92
C ILE A 281 -34.24 16.21 18.67
N ALA A 282 -32.99 16.68 18.72
CA ALA A 282 -32.30 17.22 17.54
C ALA A 282 -32.25 16.19 16.40
N LYS A 283 -31.94 14.91 16.70
CA LYS A 283 -31.99 13.82 15.72
C LYS A 283 -33.41 13.56 15.21
N SER A 284 -34.45 13.68 16.05
CA SER A 284 -35.85 13.55 15.60
C SER A 284 -36.21 14.66 14.60
N LYS A 285 -35.91 15.92 14.94
CA LYS A 285 -36.15 17.08 14.06
C LYS A 285 -35.43 16.96 12.71
N ILE A 286 -34.21 16.44 12.71
CA ILE A 286 -33.46 16.14 11.49
C ILE A 286 -34.16 15.06 10.65
N ARG A 287 -34.67 13.99 11.28
CA ARG A 287 -35.42 12.92 10.60
C ARG A 287 -36.75 13.42 10.02
N GLU A 288 -37.42 14.32 10.73
CA GLU A 288 -38.68 14.95 10.32
C GLU A 288 -38.49 16.03 9.23
N LYS A 289 -37.24 16.43 8.94
CA LYS A 289 -36.86 17.42 7.92
C LYS A 289 -37.55 18.79 8.11
N GLU A 290 -37.65 19.24 9.36
CA GLU A 290 -38.21 20.57 9.67
C GLU A 290 -37.50 21.69 8.89
N PRO A 291 -38.22 22.75 8.46
CA PRO A 291 -37.67 23.81 7.63
C PRO A 291 -36.46 24.51 8.29
N ILE A 292 -36.49 24.67 9.61
CA ILE A 292 -35.45 25.32 10.40
C ILE A 292 -34.10 24.59 10.32
N VAL A 293 -34.11 23.27 10.07
CA VAL A 293 -32.90 22.46 9.91
C VAL A 293 -32.12 22.90 8.68
N TRP A 294 -32.80 23.29 7.60
CA TRP A 294 -32.16 23.73 6.37
C TRP A 294 -31.49 25.10 6.52
N GLU A 295 -32.09 26.00 7.30
CA GLU A 295 -31.53 27.31 7.60
C GLU A 295 -30.24 27.17 8.41
N ILE A 296 -30.26 26.35 9.47
CA ILE A 296 -29.08 26.05 10.29
C ILE A 296 -28.01 25.34 9.46
N LEU A 297 -28.40 24.39 8.60
CA LEU A 297 -27.46 23.71 7.71
C LEU A 297 -26.75 24.69 6.78
N GLN A 298 -27.47 25.66 6.21
CA GLN A 298 -26.87 26.71 5.38
C GLN A 298 -25.88 27.57 6.17
N GLU A 299 -26.21 27.97 7.40
CA GLU A 299 -25.30 28.73 8.28
C GLU A 299 -24.02 27.93 8.56
N VAL A 300 -24.14 26.65 8.92
CA VAL A 300 -23.02 25.76 9.18
C VAL A 300 -22.13 25.60 7.93
N MET A 301 -22.73 25.38 6.76
CA MET A 301 -22.00 25.15 5.52
C MET A 301 -21.17 26.37 5.08
N GLN A 302 -21.63 27.60 5.34
CA GLN A 302 -20.86 28.82 5.04
C GLN A 302 -19.50 28.87 5.75
N GLY A 303 -19.38 28.23 6.92
CA GLY A 303 -18.14 28.14 7.68
C GLY A 303 -17.17 27.06 7.19
N HIS A 304 -17.62 26.08 6.42
CA HIS A 304 -16.85 24.85 6.17
C HIS A 304 -16.62 24.58 4.68
N PRO A 305 -15.35 24.58 4.20
CA PRO A 305 -15.05 24.13 2.85
C PRO A 305 -15.25 22.62 2.72
N VAL A 306 -15.49 22.13 1.51
CA VAL A 306 -15.56 20.70 1.19
C VAL A 306 -14.54 20.35 0.12
N LEU A 307 -14.03 19.12 0.14
CA LEU A 307 -13.13 18.61 -0.89
C LEU A 307 -13.93 17.75 -1.85
N LEU A 308 -13.81 18.02 -3.15
CA LEU A 308 -14.31 17.14 -4.20
C LEU A 308 -13.15 16.33 -4.78
N ASN A 309 -13.39 15.05 -5.02
CA ASN A 309 -12.41 14.13 -5.60
C ASN A 309 -13.05 13.30 -6.71
N ARG A 310 -12.37 13.20 -7.87
CA ARG A 310 -12.71 12.27 -8.94
C ARG A 310 -11.66 11.18 -9.08
N ALA A 311 -12.10 9.94 -9.06
CA ALA A 311 -11.25 8.79 -9.35
C ALA A 311 -11.22 8.53 -10.87
N PRO A 312 -10.06 8.19 -11.46
CA PRO A 312 -8.74 8.07 -10.84
C PRO A 312 -8.07 9.43 -10.56
N THR A 313 -7.48 9.59 -9.37
CA THR A 313 -6.75 10.81 -8.99
C THR A 313 -5.32 10.77 -9.57
N LEU A 314 -5.16 11.29 -10.80
CA LEU A 314 -3.88 11.23 -11.53
C LEU A 314 -2.83 12.26 -11.05
N HIS A 315 -3.30 13.41 -10.58
CA HIS A 315 -2.48 14.53 -10.18
C HIS A 315 -3.20 15.35 -9.10
N ARG A 316 -2.51 16.33 -8.50
CA ARG A 316 -3.04 17.06 -7.34
C ARG A 316 -4.40 17.73 -7.58
N LEU A 317 -4.69 18.19 -8.80
CA LEU A 317 -5.95 18.87 -9.13
C LEU A 317 -7.15 17.90 -9.23
N GLY A 318 -6.90 16.59 -9.13
CA GLY A 318 -7.97 15.60 -8.97
C GLY A 318 -8.67 15.69 -7.60
N ILE A 319 -8.15 16.49 -6.67
CA ILE A 319 -8.82 16.89 -5.43
C ILE A 319 -8.74 18.41 -5.30
N GLN A 320 -9.88 19.09 -5.16
CA GLN A 320 -9.92 20.54 -4.91
C GLN A 320 -10.95 20.89 -3.85
N ALA A 321 -10.72 22.00 -3.16
CA ALA A 321 -11.62 22.55 -2.17
C ALA A 321 -12.60 23.56 -2.79
N PHE A 322 -13.83 23.53 -2.30
CA PHE A 322 -14.91 24.41 -2.70
C PHE A 322 -15.72 24.85 -1.49
N GLN A 323 -16.34 26.02 -1.60
CA GLN A 323 -17.40 26.46 -0.71
C GLN A 323 -18.71 25.77 -1.13
N PRO A 324 -19.31 24.92 -0.29
CA PRO A 324 -20.53 24.24 -0.66
C PRO A 324 -21.73 25.19 -0.60
N ILE A 325 -22.62 25.06 -1.58
CA ILE A 325 -23.94 25.71 -1.64
C ILE A 325 -24.99 24.61 -1.67
N LEU A 326 -26.05 24.79 -0.89
CA LEU A 326 -27.14 23.83 -0.85
C LEU A 326 -27.94 23.88 -2.16
N VAL A 327 -28.04 22.75 -2.86
CA VAL A 327 -28.83 22.63 -4.10
C VAL A 327 -29.98 21.64 -3.96
N GLU A 328 -31.04 21.85 -4.74
CA GLU A 328 -32.14 20.91 -4.87
C GLU A 328 -31.77 19.76 -5.82
N GLY A 329 -32.25 18.56 -5.52
CA GLY A 329 -31.92 17.34 -6.26
C GLY A 329 -30.88 16.46 -5.54
N ARG A 330 -30.31 15.51 -6.29
CA ARG A 330 -29.37 14.47 -5.78
C ARG A 330 -27.98 14.54 -6.37
N ALA A 331 -27.76 15.38 -7.37
CA ALA A 331 -26.47 15.49 -8.07
C ALA A 331 -25.61 16.63 -7.53
N ILE A 332 -24.30 16.44 -7.53
CA ILE A 332 -23.33 17.47 -7.15
C ILE A 332 -23.17 18.43 -8.33
N CYS A 333 -23.34 19.72 -8.12
CA CYS A 333 -23.12 20.71 -9.17
C CYS A 333 -21.64 21.14 -9.18
N LEU A 334 -20.98 20.94 -10.32
CA LEU A 334 -19.58 21.27 -10.52
C LEU A 334 -19.41 22.45 -11.48
N HIS A 335 -18.45 23.33 -11.19
CA HIS A 335 -18.12 24.45 -12.06
C HIS A 335 -17.45 23.98 -13.37
N PRO A 336 -17.86 24.44 -14.56
CA PRO A 336 -17.34 23.92 -15.83
C PRO A 336 -15.83 24.14 -16.05
N LEU A 337 -15.26 25.24 -15.56
CA LEU A 337 -13.81 25.51 -15.69
C LEU A 337 -12.90 24.56 -14.89
N VAL A 338 -13.41 23.84 -13.89
CA VAL A 338 -12.57 22.88 -13.13
C VAL A 338 -12.61 21.48 -13.73
N CYS A 339 -13.53 21.20 -14.66
CA CYS A 339 -13.69 19.87 -15.27
C CYS A 339 -12.39 19.34 -15.88
N LYS A 340 -11.60 20.21 -16.53
CA LYS A 340 -10.29 19.83 -17.10
C LYS A 340 -9.30 19.34 -16.04
N GLY A 341 -9.29 19.94 -14.85
CA GLY A 341 -8.42 19.52 -13.74
C GLY A 341 -8.80 18.16 -13.17
N PHE A 342 -10.10 17.87 -13.10
CA PHE A 342 -10.61 16.55 -12.68
C PHE A 342 -10.63 15.52 -13.82
N ASN A 343 -10.36 15.95 -15.06
CA ASN A 343 -10.64 15.21 -16.29
C ASN A 343 -12.11 14.72 -16.39
N ALA A 344 -13.04 15.50 -15.82
CA ALA A 344 -14.44 15.12 -15.63
C ALA A 344 -15.32 15.47 -16.82
N ASP A 345 -16.26 14.59 -17.13
CA ASP A 345 -17.38 14.80 -18.05
C ASP A 345 -18.71 14.64 -17.30
N PHE A 346 -19.83 14.68 -18.03
CA PHE A 346 -21.18 14.67 -17.45
C PHE A 346 -22.04 13.54 -18.03
N ASP A 347 -21.43 12.41 -18.39
CA ASP A 347 -22.09 11.24 -18.97
C ASP A 347 -22.55 10.20 -17.93
N GLY A 348 -22.36 10.50 -16.64
CA GLY A 348 -22.59 9.58 -15.52
C GLY A 348 -21.47 9.56 -14.49
N ASP A 349 -20.41 10.33 -14.74
CA ASP A 349 -19.31 10.61 -13.83
C ASP A 349 -19.76 10.91 -12.39
N GLN A 350 -18.99 10.40 -11.42
CA GLN A 350 -19.27 10.54 -9.99
C GLN A 350 -18.07 11.12 -9.25
N MET A 351 -18.33 12.01 -8.31
CA MET A 351 -17.32 12.57 -7.41
C MET A 351 -17.59 12.20 -5.96
N ALA A 352 -16.51 11.98 -5.22
CA ALA A 352 -16.54 11.86 -3.77
C ALA A 352 -16.42 13.26 -3.14
N VAL A 353 -17.07 13.44 -1.99
CA VAL A 353 -17.06 14.64 -1.16
C VAL A 353 -16.44 14.28 0.18
N HIS A 354 -15.55 15.11 0.70
CA HIS A 354 -14.98 14.97 2.03
C HIS A 354 -15.07 16.29 2.80
N VAL A 355 -15.37 16.22 4.11
CA VAL A 355 -15.47 17.40 4.98
C VAL A 355 -14.24 17.50 5.90
N PRO A 356 -13.37 18.51 5.75
CA PRO A 356 -12.31 18.81 6.69
C PRO A 356 -12.87 19.24 8.05
N LEU A 357 -12.51 18.52 9.12
CA LEU A 357 -13.08 18.76 10.46
C LEU A 357 -12.25 19.72 11.30
N SER A 358 -10.94 19.51 11.40
CA SER A 358 -10.07 20.34 12.24
C SER A 358 -9.87 21.74 11.65
N LEU A 359 -9.52 22.70 12.49
CA LEU A 359 -9.28 24.07 12.03
C LEU A 359 -8.07 24.15 11.09
N GLU A 360 -7.05 23.34 11.35
CA GLU A 360 -5.86 23.21 10.51
C GLU A 360 -6.24 22.65 9.13
N ALA A 361 -7.03 21.57 9.08
CA ALA A 361 -7.48 20.98 7.82
C ALA A 361 -8.37 21.94 7.01
N GLN A 362 -9.21 22.72 7.68
CA GLN A 362 -10.01 23.75 7.03
C GLN A 362 -9.15 24.91 6.51
N ALA A 363 -8.11 25.31 7.25
CA ALA A 363 -7.16 26.34 6.83
C ALA A 363 -6.32 25.87 5.63
N GLU A 364 -5.82 24.63 5.64
CA GLU A 364 -5.11 24.03 4.51
C GLU A 364 -6.01 23.94 3.28
N ALA A 365 -7.26 23.49 3.45
CA ALA A 365 -8.21 23.46 2.36
C ALA A 365 -8.36 24.86 1.74
N ARG A 366 -8.60 25.89 2.59
CA ARG A 366 -8.78 27.30 2.21
C ARG A 366 -7.58 27.91 1.49
N LEU A 367 -6.38 27.71 2.01
CA LEU A 367 -5.17 28.38 1.54
C LEU A 367 -4.48 27.65 0.39
N LEU A 368 -4.56 26.31 0.36
CA LEU A 368 -3.76 25.49 -0.55
C LEU A 368 -4.62 24.79 -1.61
N MET A 369 -5.84 24.39 -1.27
CA MET A 369 -6.62 23.48 -2.12
C MET A 369 -7.80 24.15 -2.84
N PHE A 370 -8.16 25.39 -2.53
CA PHE A 370 -9.29 26.05 -3.20
C PHE A 370 -9.06 26.14 -4.71
N SER A 371 -10.12 25.88 -5.46
CA SER A 371 -10.09 25.85 -6.93
C SER A 371 -9.58 27.16 -7.54
N HIS A 372 -9.99 28.32 -7.00
CA HIS A 372 -9.58 29.63 -7.51
C HIS A 372 -8.11 29.97 -7.24
N MET A 373 -7.44 29.28 -6.32
CA MET A 373 -6.00 29.42 -6.06
C MET A 373 -5.16 28.49 -6.94
N ASN A 374 -5.78 27.48 -7.55
CA ASN A 374 -5.12 26.42 -8.31
C ASN A 374 -5.46 26.50 -9.81
N LEU A 375 -5.13 27.63 -10.44
CA LEU A 375 -5.46 27.89 -11.85
C LEU A 375 -4.45 27.31 -12.84
N LEU A 376 -3.22 27.05 -12.39
CA LEU A 376 -2.10 26.61 -13.24
C LEU A 376 -1.77 25.13 -13.02
N SER A 377 -1.31 24.49 -14.10
CA SER A 377 -0.80 23.13 -14.08
C SER A 377 0.53 23.08 -13.32
N PRO A 378 0.69 22.20 -12.33
CA PRO A 378 1.96 22.08 -11.61
C PRO A 378 3.10 21.55 -12.46
N ALA A 379 2.79 20.82 -13.55
CA ALA A 379 3.79 20.16 -14.38
C ALA A 379 4.43 21.11 -15.40
N ILE A 380 3.61 21.97 -16.02
CA ILE A 380 4.03 22.80 -17.17
C ILE A 380 3.95 24.31 -16.83
N GLY A 381 3.12 24.69 -15.87
CA GLY A 381 2.81 26.10 -15.58
C GLY A 381 1.67 26.68 -16.43
N ASP A 382 1.16 25.92 -17.40
CA ASP A 382 0.06 26.33 -18.27
C ASP A 382 -1.28 26.45 -17.51
N PRO A 383 -2.18 27.36 -17.90
CA PRO A 383 -3.48 27.50 -17.27
C PRO A 383 -4.37 26.27 -17.53
N VAL A 384 -4.92 25.71 -16.46
CA VAL A 384 -5.84 24.55 -16.49
C VAL A 384 -7.28 25.03 -16.58
N SER A 385 -7.65 26.05 -15.80
CA SER A 385 -8.99 26.64 -15.79
C SER A 385 -9.17 27.64 -16.92
N VAL A 386 -9.19 27.14 -18.16
CA VAL A 386 -9.40 27.93 -19.38
C VAL A 386 -10.80 27.72 -19.94
N PRO A 387 -11.41 28.73 -20.59
CA PRO A 387 -12.65 28.54 -21.33
C PRO A 387 -12.54 27.44 -22.38
N THR A 388 -13.46 26.47 -22.36
CA THR A 388 -13.51 25.33 -23.27
C THR A 388 -14.87 25.20 -23.93
N GLN A 389 -14.93 24.49 -25.06
CA GLN A 389 -16.18 24.13 -25.77
C GLN A 389 -17.10 25.35 -25.95
N ASP A 390 -18.30 25.33 -25.36
CA ASP A 390 -19.33 26.37 -25.49
C ASP A 390 -18.84 27.77 -25.16
N MET A 391 -18.00 27.92 -24.11
CA MET A 391 -17.45 29.22 -23.72
C MET A 391 -16.55 29.79 -24.82
N LEU A 392 -15.74 28.94 -25.46
CA LEU A 392 -14.83 29.33 -26.53
C LEU A 392 -15.61 29.67 -27.81
N ILE A 393 -16.63 28.88 -28.15
CA ILE A 393 -17.52 29.15 -29.30
C ILE A 393 -18.23 30.49 -29.11
N GLY A 394 -18.78 30.75 -27.92
CA GLY A 394 -19.45 32.01 -27.62
C GLY A 394 -18.51 33.22 -27.78
N LEU A 395 -17.30 33.14 -27.24
CA LEU A 395 -16.29 34.19 -27.38
C LEU A 395 -15.84 34.36 -28.85
N TYR A 396 -15.68 33.27 -29.58
CA TYR A 396 -15.27 33.29 -30.99
C TYR A 396 -16.32 33.95 -31.88
N VAL A 397 -17.60 33.57 -31.74
CA VAL A 397 -18.71 34.16 -32.50
C VAL A 397 -18.84 35.66 -32.22
N LEU A 398 -18.62 36.10 -30.98
CA LEU A 398 -18.67 37.53 -30.62
C LEU A 398 -17.49 38.35 -31.17
N THR A 399 -16.39 37.68 -31.54
CA THR A 399 -15.15 38.34 -31.99
C THR A 399 -14.90 38.22 -33.49
N ILE A 400 -15.64 37.36 -34.19
CA ILE A 400 -15.53 37.17 -35.64
C ILE A 400 -15.91 38.46 -36.40
N GLY A 401 -15.07 38.88 -37.35
CA GLY A 401 -15.33 40.04 -38.21
C GLY A 401 -15.14 41.44 -37.60
N ASN A 402 -14.73 41.58 -36.34
CA ASN A 402 -14.51 42.88 -35.71
C ASN A 402 -13.02 43.08 -35.32
N PRO A 403 -12.21 43.81 -36.11
CA PRO A 403 -10.76 43.94 -35.89
C PRO A 403 -10.36 44.67 -34.60
N ARG A 404 -11.34 45.22 -33.85
CA ARG A 404 -11.12 45.90 -32.56
C ARG A 404 -11.47 45.04 -31.32
N GLY A 405 -11.98 43.82 -31.51
CA GLY A 405 -12.33 42.89 -30.43
C GLY A 405 -13.33 43.44 -29.39
N ILE A 406 -13.31 42.86 -28.19
CA ILE A 406 -14.20 43.17 -27.03
C ILE A 406 -13.99 44.60 -26.47
N TYR A 407 -12.95 45.32 -26.90
CA TYR A 407 -12.56 46.62 -26.33
C TYR A 407 -13.36 47.83 -26.81
N ARG A 408 -14.36 47.65 -27.69
CA ARG A 408 -15.14 48.77 -28.26
C ARG A 408 -15.89 49.60 -27.19
N ASN A 409 -16.23 49.01 -26.04
CA ASN A 409 -17.02 49.67 -24.99
C ASN A 409 -16.24 50.30 -23.83
N ARG A 410 -14.90 50.14 -23.75
CA ARG A 410 -14.13 50.71 -22.61
C ARG A 410 -13.62 52.14 -22.80
N TYR A 411 -13.69 52.71 -24.02
CA TYR A 411 -13.13 54.02 -24.33
C TYR A 411 -14.08 55.05 -24.95
N ASN A 412 -15.40 54.81 -24.99
CA ASN A 412 -16.35 55.76 -25.60
C ASN A 412 -17.56 56.04 -24.70
N GLN A 413 -17.33 56.66 -23.54
CA GLN A 413 -18.41 57.33 -22.80
C GLN A 413 -18.07 58.75 -22.34
N SER A 414 -16.94 59.30 -22.80
CA SER A 414 -16.50 60.66 -22.46
C SER A 414 -15.81 61.32 -23.66
N ASN A 415 -16.52 61.45 -24.79
CA ASN A 415 -16.24 62.49 -25.78
C ASN A 415 -17.45 62.72 -26.69
N SER A 416 -18.51 63.29 -26.12
CA SER A 416 -19.60 63.93 -26.85
C SER A 416 -19.25 65.35 -27.35
N ASN A 417 -17.97 65.73 -27.36
CA ASN A 417 -17.50 67.02 -27.88
C ASN A 417 -16.09 66.91 -28.47
N CYS A 418 -15.95 66.37 -29.69
CA CYS A 418 -14.77 66.69 -30.49
C CYS A 418 -15.06 66.62 -32.00
N ARG A 419 -15.30 67.83 -32.53
CA ARG A 419 -15.15 68.33 -33.90
C ARG A 419 -14.72 67.34 -35.00
N ASN A 420 -15.55 67.31 -36.05
CA ASN A 420 -15.20 67.31 -37.47
C ASN A 420 -13.80 66.78 -37.83
N TYR A 421 -13.70 65.47 -38.06
CA TYR A 421 -12.72 64.92 -39.00
C TYR A 421 -13.47 64.26 -40.16
N LYS A 422 -13.16 64.74 -41.36
CA LYS A 422 -13.78 64.39 -42.65
C LYS A 422 -13.91 62.86 -42.80
N LYS A 423 -15.14 62.41 -43.10
CA LYS A 423 -15.38 61.14 -43.79
C LYS A 423 -14.59 61.16 -45.11
N LYS A 424 -13.48 60.43 -45.19
CA LYS A 424 -13.05 59.85 -46.46
C LYS A 424 -13.80 58.53 -46.61
N THR A 425 -14.82 58.55 -47.45
CA THR A 425 -15.28 57.37 -48.20
C THR A 425 -14.05 56.78 -48.88
N VAL A 426 -13.57 55.65 -48.35
CA VAL A 426 -12.76 54.72 -49.13
C VAL A 426 -13.78 53.78 -49.75
N ASP A 427 -13.84 53.83 -51.08
CA ASP A 427 -14.74 53.04 -51.90
C ASP A 427 -14.65 51.56 -51.52
N ASN A 428 -15.82 51.00 -51.24
CA ASN A 428 -16.06 49.57 -51.35
C ASN A 428 -15.80 49.20 -52.80
N ASN A 429 -14.71 48.46 -53.07
CA ASN A 429 -14.59 47.49 -54.17
C ASN A 429 -13.19 46.86 -54.10
N ASP A 430 -12.99 45.94 -53.15
CA ASP A 430 -12.07 44.79 -53.24
C ASP A 430 -11.88 44.14 -51.86
N LEU A 431 -12.95 43.57 -51.34
CA LEU A 431 -12.83 42.49 -50.36
C LEU A 431 -13.48 41.26 -50.99
N LYS A 432 -12.67 40.54 -51.77
CA LYS A 432 -12.90 39.12 -52.05
C LYS A 432 -13.23 38.48 -50.71
N TYR A 433 -14.47 38.01 -50.55
CA TYR A 433 -14.85 37.08 -49.50
C TYR A 433 -13.94 35.86 -49.59
N LYS A 434 -12.79 35.89 -48.91
CA LYS A 434 -12.10 34.66 -48.54
C LYS A 434 -13.01 34.00 -47.52
N LYS A 435 -13.65 32.90 -47.94
CA LYS A 435 -14.31 31.96 -47.02
C LYS A 435 -13.34 31.70 -45.87
N GLU A 436 -13.63 32.26 -44.70
CA GLU A 436 -12.98 31.84 -43.47
C GLU A 436 -13.33 30.36 -43.26
N PRO A 437 -12.37 29.51 -42.88
CA PRO A 437 -12.66 28.11 -42.68
C PRO A 437 -13.61 28.01 -41.48
N TYR A 438 -14.84 27.59 -41.75
CA TYR A 438 -15.76 27.17 -40.70
C TYR A 438 -15.05 26.07 -39.90
N PHE A 439 -15.01 26.22 -38.57
CA PHE A 439 -14.62 25.13 -37.66
C PHE A 439 -15.72 24.06 -37.73
N SER A 440 -15.60 23.20 -38.74
CA SER A 440 -16.32 21.94 -38.86
C SER A 440 -15.35 20.96 -39.52
N SER A 441 -14.60 20.25 -38.69
CA SER A 441 -13.93 18.99 -39.01
C SER A 441 -13.86 18.18 -37.73
#